data_AF-A0A5C8SYJ7-F1
#
_entry.id   AF-A0A5C8SYJ7-F1
#
_cell.length_a   1.000
_cell.length_b   1.000
_cell.length_c   1.000
_cell.angle_alpha   90.00
_cell.angle_beta   90.00
_cell.angle_gamma   90.00
#
_symmetry.space_group_name_H-M   'P 1'
#
loop_
_entity.id
_entity.type
_entity.pdbx_description
1 polymer ?
#
loop_
_entity_poly.entity_id
_entity_poly.type
_entity_poly.pdbx_seq_one_letter_code
_entity_poly.pdbx_strand_id
1 'polypeptide(L)'
;AALIAFRERLGPRPRRVVLVSNAPRPWAGVQRILDGYGVPRGAYDAILTSGDLTRALLAERPGARVHHLGPERDGPIFEGLDLTLVPAEACDLLVNTGLFDDATETAEDYRATLAALKARDVPMICANPDLVVERDGSLIPCAGLLAEAYAEIGGAVTYAGKPHRPVYEAALAMAAGL
;
A
#
# COMPACT_ATOMS: atom_id res chain seq x y z
N ALA A 1 -26.13 -2.60 3.35
CA ALA A 1 -27.25 -2.01 4.13
C ALA A 1 -26.76 -1.02 5.20
N ALA A 2 -25.91 -1.43 6.16
CA ALA A 2 -25.54 -0.56 7.30
C ALA A 2 -24.85 0.76 6.93
N LEU A 3 -23.85 0.73 6.05
CA LEU A 3 -23.12 1.94 5.65
C LEU A 3 -24.01 2.92 4.84
N ILE A 4 -24.88 2.39 3.99
CA ILE A 4 -25.89 3.18 3.26
C ILE A 4 -26.80 3.89 4.27
N ALA A 5 -27.38 3.14 5.21
CA ALA A 5 -28.24 3.71 6.25
C ALA A 5 -27.50 4.72 7.12
N PHE A 6 -26.20 4.51 7.42
CA PHE A 6 -25.39 5.49 8.14
C PHE A 6 -25.24 6.80 7.36
N ARG A 7 -24.99 6.73 6.05
CA ARG A 7 -24.87 7.91 5.18
C ARG A 7 -26.18 8.69 5.05
N GLU A 8 -27.30 7.99 5.05
CA GLU A 8 -28.65 8.59 4.97
C GLU A 8 -29.14 9.19 6.30
N ARG A 9 -28.43 8.97 7.41
CA ARG A 9 -28.82 9.55 8.71
C ARG A 9 -28.69 11.06 8.70
N LEU A 10 -29.81 11.73 8.97
CA LEU A 10 -29.86 13.17 9.22
C LEU A 10 -29.08 13.53 10.50
N GLY A 11 -28.51 14.74 10.51
CA GLY A 11 -27.78 15.27 11.64
C GLY A 11 -27.11 16.60 11.33
N PRO A 12 -26.49 17.25 12.34
CA PRO A 12 -25.85 18.56 12.17
C PRO A 12 -24.58 18.51 11.30
N ARG A 13 -24.09 17.31 10.98
CA ARG A 13 -22.93 17.09 10.11
C ARG A 13 -23.23 15.98 9.11
N PRO A 14 -22.75 16.09 7.86
CA PRO A 14 -22.88 15.02 6.88
C PRO A 14 -22.20 13.74 7.37
N ARG A 15 -22.80 12.60 7.04
CA ARG A 15 -22.27 11.28 7.39
C ARG A 15 -21.47 10.75 6.21
N ARG A 16 -20.15 10.78 6.34
CA ARG A 16 -19.22 10.31 5.32
C ARG A 16 -18.65 8.95 5.67
N VAL A 17 -18.47 8.10 4.67
CA VAL A 17 -17.83 6.78 4.79
C VAL A 17 -16.65 6.72 3.83
N VAL A 18 -15.44 6.65 4.39
CA VAL A 18 -14.20 6.39 3.65
C VAL A 18 -13.76 4.96 3.96
N LEU A 19 -13.62 4.13 2.93
CA LEU A 19 -13.08 2.78 3.09
C LEU A 19 -11.55 2.85 3.08
N VAL A 20 -10.91 2.35 4.13
CA VAL A 20 -9.45 2.40 4.29
C VAL A 20 -8.83 1.01 4.21
N SER A 21 -7.95 0.79 3.22
CA SER A 21 -7.34 -0.51 2.94
C SER A 21 -5.81 -0.45 2.91
N ASN A 22 -5.13 -1.50 3.38
CA ASN A 22 -3.68 -1.68 3.23
C ASN A 22 -3.29 -2.34 1.89
N ALA A 23 -4.24 -2.44 0.96
CA ALA A 23 -3.93 -2.89 -0.39
C ALA A 23 -2.91 -1.94 -1.06
N PRO A 24 -1.79 -2.45 -1.60
CA PRO A 24 -0.78 -1.62 -2.28
C PRO A 24 -1.28 -1.07 -3.63
N ARG A 25 -2.47 -1.49 -4.05
CA ARG A 25 -3.14 -1.10 -5.29
C ARG A 25 -3.85 0.24 -5.11
N PRO A 26 -3.88 1.12 -6.13
CA PRO A 26 -4.67 2.35 -6.07
C PRO A 26 -6.17 2.10 -5.84
N TRP A 27 -6.89 3.10 -5.32
CA TRP A 27 -8.32 3.00 -4.98
C TRP A 27 -9.19 2.40 -6.09
N ALA A 28 -8.93 2.72 -7.36
CA ALA A 28 -9.68 2.22 -8.51
C ALA A 28 -9.58 0.69 -8.68
N GLY A 29 -8.46 0.09 -8.25
CA GLY A 29 -8.30 -1.36 -8.23
C GLY A 29 -9.19 -2.01 -7.16
N VAL A 30 -9.20 -1.45 -5.95
CA VAL A 30 -10.07 -1.91 -4.86
C VAL A 30 -11.54 -1.71 -5.21
N GLN A 31 -11.85 -0.59 -5.85
CA GLN A 31 -13.20 -0.29 -6.32
C GLN A 31 -13.76 -1.37 -7.26
N ARG A 32 -12.97 -1.81 -8.25
CA ARG A 32 -13.36 -2.90 -9.17
C ARG A 32 -13.59 -4.24 -8.48
N ILE A 33 -12.82 -4.54 -7.43
CA ILE A 33 -13.03 -5.75 -6.62
C ILE A 33 -14.37 -5.67 -5.90
N LEU A 34 -14.67 -4.52 -5.29
CA LEU A 34 -15.94 -4.28 -4.61
C LEU A 34 -17.14 -4.39 -5.59
N ASP A 35 -16.98 -3.94 -6.84
CA ASP A 35 -17.99 -4.15 -7.88
C ASP A 35 -18.21 -5.61 -8.22
N GLY A 36 -17.12 -6.38 -8.35
CA GLY A 36 -17.19 -7.83 -8.59
C GLY A 36 -17.92 -8.57 -7.47
N TYR A 37 -17.84 -8.07 -6.23
CA TYR A 37 -18.61 -8.58 -5.09
C TYR A 37 -20.03 -8.01 -4.99
N GLY A 38 -20.44 -7.12 -5.89
CA GLY A 38 -21.76 -6.50 -5.88
C GLY A 38 -21.97 -5.49 -4.75
N VAL A 39 -20.89 -4.91 -4.20
CA VAL A 39 -20.99 -3.89 -3.15
C VAL A 39 -21.56 -2.59 -3.77
N PRO A 40 -22.70 -2.07 -3.30
CA PRO A 40 -23.31 -0.89 -3.89
C PRO A 40 -22.42 0.36 -3.77
N ARG A 41 -22.33 1.16 -4.83
CA ARG A 41 -21.63 2.46 -4.82
C ARG A 41 -22.13 3.41 -3.74
N GLY A 42 -23.41 3.32 -3.38
CA GLY A 42 -24.00 4.09 -2.29
C GLY A 42 -23.50 3.69 -0.89
N ALA A 43 -22.67 2.65 -0.75
CA ALA A 43 -22.17 2.23 0.56
C ALA A 43 -21.00 3.08 1.08
N TYR A 44 -20.34 3.87 0.24
CA TYR A 44 -19.20 4.70 0.62
C TYR A 44 -19.14 5.98 -0.19
N ASP A 45 -18.43 6.99 0.33
CA ASP A 45 -18.15 8.24 -0.37
C ASP A 45 -16.79 8.20 -1.08
N ALA A 46 -15.82 7.51 -0.49
CA ALA A 46 -14.48 7.37 -1.07
C ALA A 46 -13.77 6.09 -0.59
N ILE A 47 -12.68 5.76 -1.27
CA ILE A 47 -11.75 4.69 -0.93
C ILE A 47 -10.36 5.31 -0.83
N LEU A 48 -9.64 4.99 0.23
CA LEU A 48 -8.24 5.34 0.42
C LEU A 48 -7.43 4.06 0.67
N THR A 49 -6.38 3.86 -0.11
CA THR A 49 -5.48 2.71 0.04
C THR A 49 -4.08 3.14 0.46
N SER A 50 -3.30 2.22 1.02
CA SER A 50 -1.85 2.40 1.18
C SER A 50 -1.14 2.60 -0.15
N GLY A 51 -1.65 2.01 -1.24
CA GLY A 51 -1.21 2.30 -2.60
C GLY A 51 -1.35 3.78 -2.98
N ASP A 52 -2.49 4.41 -2.65
CA ASP A 52 -2.70 5.83 -2.91
C ASP A 52 -1.71 6.71 -2.12
N LEU A 53 -1.44 6.36 -0.86
CA LEU A 53 -0.46 7.07 -0.04
C LEU A 53 0.97 6.88 -0.54
N THR A 54 1.30 5.66 -0.97
CA THR A 54 2.61 5.36 -1.58
C THR A 54 2.79 6.19 -2.85
N ARG A 55 1.75 6.31 -3.68
CA ARG A 55 1.76 7.17 -4.86
C ARG A 55 2.01 8.63 -4.53
N ALA A 56 1.38 9.15 -3.48
CA ALA A 56 1.62 10.52 -3.03
C ALA A 56 3.08 10.73 -2.63
N LEU A 57 3.66 9.79 -1.85
CA LEU A 57 5.08 9.83 -1.49
C LEU A 57 5.99 9.77 -2.73
N LEU A 58 5.66 8.93 -3.71
CA LEU A 58 6.45 8.81 -4.93
C LEU A 58 6.36 10.06 -5.82
N ALA A 59 5.20 10.72 -5.87
CA ALA A 59 5.01 11.95 -6.63
C ALA A 59 5.87 13.12 -6.10
N GLU A 60 6.27 13.09 -4.83
CA GLU A 60 7.21 14.04 -4.23
C GLU A 60 8.68 13.83 -4.67
N ARG A 61 8.95 12.80 -5.50
CA ARG A 61 10.30 12.37 -5.90
C ARG A 61 10.44 12.21 -7.43
N PRO A 62 10.20 13.25 -8.23
CA PRO A 62 10.33 13.16 -9.68
C PRO A 62 11.76 12.77 -10.09
N GLY A 63 11.88 11.92 -11.10
CA GLY A 63 13.14 11.39 -11.62
C GLY A 63 13.80 10.30 -10.77
N ALA A 64 13.16 9.83 -9.69
CA ALA A 64 13.75 8.81 -8.82
C ALA A 64 13.91 7.46 -9.53
N ARG A 65 15.03 6.78 -9.25
CA ARG A 65 15.34 5.41 -9.68
C ARG A 65 14.80 4.42 -8.65
N VAL A 66 13.73 3.73 -9.00
CA VAL A 66 12.96 2.88 -8.07
C VAL A 66 13.17 1.41 -8.41
N HIS A 67 13.43 0.58 -7.41
CA HIS A 67 13.26 -0.86 -7.53
C HIS A 67 11.92 -1.27 -6.94
N HIS A 68 11.13 -2.02 -7.71
CA HIS A 68 9.89 -2.63 -7.24
C HIS A 68 10.18 -4.02 -6.70
N LEU A 69 9.91 -4.19 -5.41
CA LEU A 69 9.92 -5.48 -4.72
C LEU A 69 8.48 -5.94 -4.52
N GLY A 70 8.07 -6.92 -5.34
CA GLY A 70 6.71 -7.46 -5.28
C GLY A 70 6.17 -7.86 -6.66
N PRO A 71 4.93 -8.35 -6.70
CA PRO A 71 4.37 -8.99 -7.89
C PRO A 71 3.98 -7.96 -8.94
N GLU A 72 4.14 -8.30 -10.23
CA GLU A 72 3.85 -7.41 -11.37
C GLU A 72 2.44 -6.80 -11.35
N ARG A 73 1.47 -7.53 -10.78
CA ARG A 73 0.08 -7.08 -10.59
C ARG A 73 -0.08 -5.79 -9.79
N ASP A 74 0.92 -5.42 -8.98
CA ASP A 74 0.93 -4.18 -8.20
C ASP A 74 1.59 -3.00 -8.95
N GLY A 75 2.05 -3.23 -10.19
CA GLY A 75 2.60 -2.21 -11.08
C GLY A 75 1.76 -0.93 -11.26
N PRO A 76 0.41 -0.97 -11.18
CA PRO A 76 -0.41 0.25 -11.24
C PRO A 76 -0.07 1.31 -10.18
N ILE A 77 0.66 0.95 -9.12
CA ILE A 77 1.16 1.92 -8.15
C ILE A 77 2.14 2.93 -8.79
N PHE A 78 2.81 2.61 -9.89
CA PHE A 78 3.77 3.51 -10.55
C PHE A 78 3.20 4.31 -11.73
N GLU A 79 1.99 3.98 -12.19
CA GLU A 79 1.40 4.56 -13.41
C GLU A 79 1.31 6.09 -13.33
N GLY A 80 1.78 6.77 -14.39
CA GLY A 80 1.70 8.22 -14.53
C GLY A 80 2.62 9.02 -13.59
N LEU A 81 3.57 8.38 -12.91
CA LEU A 81 4.59 9.04 -12.10
C LEU A 81 5.88 9.23 -12.90
N ASP A 82 6.58 10.35 -12.66
CA ASP A 82 7.90 10.62 -13.23
C ASP A 82 8.98 9.84 -12.46
N LEU A 83 9.11 8.56 -12.76
CA LEU A 83 10.03 7.62 -12.10
C LEU A 83 10.68 6.71 -13.14
N THR A 84 11.86 6.19 -12.82
CA THR A 84 12.50 5.14 -13.62
C THR A 84 12.57 3.84 -12.82
N LEU A 85 11.88 2.79 -13.28
CA LEU A 85 12.02 1.47 -12.68
C LEU A 85 13.35 0.84 -13.10
N VAL A 86 14.13 0.38 -12.11
CA VAL A 86 15.47 -0.16 -12.30
C VAL A 86 15.70 -1.43 -11.46
N PRO A 87 16.71 -2.25 -11.80
CA PRO A 87 17.16 -3.35 -10.95
C PRO A 87 17.59 -2.88 -9.55
N ALA A 88 17.59 -3.80 -8.58
CA ALA A 88 17.94 -3.50 -7.19
C ALA A 88 19.32 -2.84 -7.09
N GLU A 89 20.30 -3.28 -7.88
CA GLU A 89 21.67 -2.77 -7.91
C GLU A 89 21.77 -1.33 -8.44
N ALA A 90 20.71 -0.79 -9.01
CA ALA A 90 20.66 0.56 -9.54
C ALA A 90 19.62 1.44 -8.82
N CYS A 91 18.82 0.95 -7.88
CA CYS A 91 17.84 1.84 -7.25
C CYS A 91 18.44 2.75 -6.18
N ASP A 92 17.81 3.92 -6.05
CA ASP A 92 18.03 4.86 -4.94
C ASP A 92 16.81 4.86 -3.99
N LEU A 93 15.75 4.14 -4.35
CA LEU A 93 14.53 3.95 -3.57
C LEU A 93 13.97 2.54 -3.81
N LEU A 94 13.62 1.86 -2.73
CA LEU A 94 12.95 0.56 -2.77
C LEU A 94 11.45 0.75 -2.50
N VAL A 95 10.58 0.23 -3.36
CA VAL A 95 9.14 0.19 -3.12
C VAL A 95 8.72 -1.26 -2.97
N ASN A 96 8.30 -1.62 -1.77
CA ASN A 96 7.91 -2.96 -1.39
C ASN A 96 6.39 -3.09 -1.36
N THR A 97 5.82 -3.84 -2.31
CA THR A 97 4.38 -4.14 -2.38
C THR A 97 4.05 -5.56 -1.92
N GLY A 98 5.04 -6.42 -1.78
CA GLY A 98 4.91 -7.80 -1.30
C GLY A 98 6.08 -8.67 -1.75
N LEU A 99 5.89 -9.99 -1.66
CA LEU A 99 6.80 -10.98 -2.22
C LEU A 99 6.47 -11.17 -3.71
N PHE A 100 7.46 -11.54 -4.52
CA PHE A 100 7.27 -11.88 -5.94
C PHE A 100 6.32 -13.08 -6.09
N ASP A 101 6.53 -14.14 -5.29
CA ASP A 101 5.63 -15.29 -5.15
C ASP A 101 5.23 -15.50 -3.68
N ASP A 102 4.09 -14.91 -3.32
CA ASP A 102 3.49 -15.01 -1.99
C ASP A 102 3.01 -16.42 -1.59
N ALA A 103 3.03 -17.40 -2.51
CA ALA A 103 2.64 -18.78 -2.20
C ALA A 103 3.81 -19.66 -1.74
N THR A 104 5.04 -19.32 -2.13
CA THR A 104 6.21 -20.19 -1.91
C THR A 104 7.37 -19.50 -1.20
N GLU A 105 7.49 -18.18 -1.35
CA GLU A 105 8.62 -17.43 -0.81
C GLU A 105 8.35 -16.96 0.63
N THR A 106 9.44 -16.67 1.33
CA THR A 106 9.47 -16.15 2.69
C THR A 106 10.42 -14.96 2.79
N ALA A 107 10.44 -14.26 3.92
CA ALA A 107 11.40 -13.17 4.14
C ALA A 107 12.87 -13.61 4.06
N GLU A 108 13.16 -14.89 4.32
CA GLU A 108 14.52 -15.43 4.25
C GLU A 108 15.09 -15.37 2.84
N ASP A 109 14.26 -15.64 1.84
CA ASP A 109 14.65 -15.64 0.42
C ASP A 109 15.15 -14.25 -0.05
N TYR A 110 14.75 -13.20 0.67
CA TYR A 110 15.13 -11.82 0.38
C TYR A 110 16.31 -11.31 1.20
N ARG A 111 16.84 -12.10 2.15
CA ARG A 111 17.90 -11.65 3.08
C ARG A 111 19.10 -11.03 2.37
N ALA A 112 19.59 -11.68 1.31
CA ALA A 112 20.75 -11.20 0.56
C ALA A 112 20.46 -9.88 -0.17
N THR A 113 19.30 -9.78 -0.82
CA THR A 113 18.85 -8.57 -1.52
C THR A 113 18.67 -7.41 -0.55
N LEU A 114 18.01 -7.64 0.58
CA LEU A 114 17.82 -6.64 1.65
C LEU A 114 19.16 -6.19 2.23
N ALA A 115 20.09 -7.11 2.50
CA ALA A 115 21.43 -6.76 2.98
C ALA A 115 22.20 -5.88 1.97
N ALA A 116 22.13 -6.19 0.68
CA ALA A 116 22.78 -5.40 -0.37
C ALA A 116 22.18 -3.99 -0.50
N LEU A 117 20.86 -3.86 -0.38
CA LEU A 117 20.16 -2.57 -0.38
C LEU A 117 20.55 -1.74 0.86
N LYS A 118 20.62 -2.39 2.03
CA LYS A 118 21.01 -1.76 3.30
C LYS A 118 22.46 -1.31 3.29
N ALA A 119 23.38 -2.06 2.67
CA ALA A 119 24.79 -1.70 2.57
C ALA A 119 25.02 -0.38 1.81
N ARG A 120 24.03 0.07 1.04
CA ARG A 120 24.03 1.36 0.32
C ARG A 120 23.02 2.36 0.88
N ASP A 121 22.45 2.07 2.05
CA ASP A 121 21.46 2.90 2.73
C ASP A 121 20.23 3.28 1.87
N VAL A 122 19.78 2.37 0.98
CA VAL A 122 18.59 2.61 0.15
C VAL A 122 17.34 2.66 1.04
N PRO A 123 16.56 3.75 1.08
CA PRO A 123 15.32 3.78 1.84
C PRO A 123 14.24 2.89 1.20
N MET A 124 13.39 2.31 2.05
CA MET A 124 12.23 1.53 1.62
C MET A 124 10.93 2.31 1.87
N ILE A 125 10.00 2.26 0.92
CA ILE A 125 8.57 2.52 1.15
C ILE A 125 7.85 1.18 1.20
N CYS A 126 7.23 0.87 2.33
CA CYS A 126 6.35 -0.28 2.49
C CYS A 126 4.92 0.13 2.09
N ALA A 127 4.45 -0.39 0.96
CA ALA A 127 3.15 -0.07 0.38
C ALA A 127 2.00 -0.93 0.94
N ASN A 128 2.30 -1.93 1.76
CA ASN A 128 1.33 -2.75 2.48
C ASN A 128 1.89 -3.15 3.87
N PRO A 129 1.55 -2.42 4.95
CA PRO A 129 2.09 -2.72 6.27
C PRO A 129 1.59 -4.01 6.92
N ASP A 130 0.62 -4.72 6.32
CA ASP A 130 0.18 -6.00 6.86
C ASP A 130 1.34 -7.02 6.82
N LEU A 131 1.50 -7.81 7.88
CA LEU A 131 2.50 -8.88 7.92
C LEU A 131 2.00 -10.12 7.18
N VAL A 132 0.74 -10.47 7.43
CA VAL A 132 0.07 -11.60 6.80
C VAL A 132 -1.38 -11.24 6.49
N VAL A 133 -1.95 -11.89 5.47
CA VAL A 133 -3.36 -11.81 5.12
C VAL A 133 -3.94 -13.22 4.97
N GLU A 134 -5.20 -13.41 5.35
CA GLU A 134 -5.91 -14.67 5.10
C GLU A 134 -6.47 -14.69 3.67
N ARG A 135 -6.07 -15.70 2.88
CA ARG A 135 -6.60 -15.99 1.54
C ARG A 135 -6.96 -17.47 1.46
N ASP A 136 -8.22 -17.77 1.20
CA ASP A 136 -8.74 -19.15 1.06
C ASP A 136 -8.36 -20.07 2.25
N GLY A 137 -8.42 -19.53 3.47
CA GLY A 137 -8.09 -20.26 4.71
C GLY A 137 -6.58 -20.44 4.98
N SER A 138 -5.71 -19.82 4.17
CA SER A 138 -4.26 -19.83 4.35
C SER A 138 -3.74 -18.44 4.70
N LEU A 139 -2.73 -18.36 5.58
CA LEU A 139 -2.01 -17.13 5.88
C LEU A 139 -0.92 -16.90 4.82
N ILE A 140 -0.99 -15.76 4.14
CA ILE A 140 -0.10 -15.38 3.06
C ILE A 140 0.80 -14.22 3.53
N PRO A 141 2.13 -14.30 3.37
CA PRO A 141 3.05 -13.23 3.72
C PRO A 141 2.79 -11.96 2.88
N CYS A 142 2.96 -10.80 3.49
CA CYS A 142 2.75 -9.49 2.89
C CYS A 142 4.00 -8.61 2.99
N ALA A 143 3.96 -7.43 2.38
CA ALA A 143 5.10 -6.50 2.33
C ALA A 143 5.62 -6.12 3.72
N GLY A 144 4.75 -6.07 4.73
CA GLY A 144 5.11 -5.76 6.10
C GLY A 144 6.21 -6.68 6.65
N LEU A 145 6.22 -7.98 6.29
CA LEU A 145 7.28 -8.91 6.73
C LEU A 145 8.66 -8.53 6.17
N LEU A 146 8.73 -8.18 4.88
CA LEU A 146 9.99 -7.75 4.27
C LEU A 146 10.43 -6.38 4.81
N ALA A 147 9.46 -5.52 5.15
CA ALA A 147 9.72 -4.22 5.76
C ALA A 147 10.28 -4.35 7.19
N GLU A 148 9.73 -5.25 8.00
CA GLU A 148 10.27 -5.58 9.32
C GLU A 148 11.68 -6.16 9.21
N ALA A 149 11.89 -7.14 8.32
CA ALA A 149 13.21 -7.72 8.09
C ALA A 149 14.25 -6.67 7.64
N TYR A 150 13.84 -5.69 6.83
CA TYR A 150 14.72 -4.58 6.43
C TYR A 150 15.02 -3.63 7.60
N ALA A 151 14.02 -3.32 8.42
CA ALA A 151 14.20 -2.49 9.60
C ALA A 151 15.10 -3.15 10.67
N GLU A 152 15.00 -4.46 10.86
CA GLU A 152 15.82 -5.24 11.80
C GLU A 152 17.32 -5.15 11.49
N ILE A 153 17.69 -5.08 10.21
CA ILE A 153 19.08 -4.87 9.77
C ILE A 153 19.48 -3.38 9.69
N GLY A 154 18.65 -2.49 10.26
CA GLY A 154 18.88 -1.05 10.34
C GLY A 154 18.44 -0.25 9.11
N GLY A 155 17.63 -0.83 8.23
CA GLY A 155 17.13 -0.17 7.03
C GLY A 155 16.10 0.92 7.36
N ALA A 156 16.13 2.03 6.64
CA ALA A 156 15.13 3.08 6.78
C ALA A 156 13.84 2.68 6.06
N VAL A 157 12.72 2.61 6.79
CA VAL A 157 11.40 2.24 6.23
C VAL A 157 10.38 3.34 6.47
N THR A 158 9.69 3.75 5.40
CA THR A 158 8.47 4.56 5.45
C THR A 158 7.27 3.65 5.23
N TYR A 159 6.34 3.60 6.18
CA TYR A 159 5.13 2.79 6.08
C TYR A 159 3.95 3.62 5.57
N ALA A 160 3.39 3.22 4.44
CA ALA A 160 2.16 3.78 3.90
C ALA A 160 1.00 2.87 4.29
N GLY A 161 0.11 3.30 5.20
CA GLY A 161 -1.07 2.53 5.59
C GLY A 161 -1.28 2.36 7.10
N LYS A 162 -2.29 1.57 7.47
CA LYS A 162 -2.64 1.24 8.86
C LYS A 162 -1.55 0.32 9.45
N PRO A 163 -1.27 0.39 10.76
CA PRO A 163 -1.88 1.25 11.77
C PRO A 163 -1.23 2.64 11.89
N HIS A 164 -0.39 3.05 10.93
CA HIS A 164 0.37 4.29 11.05
C HIS A 164 -0.52 5.52 10.89
N ARG A 165 -0.19 6.59 11.63
CA ARG A 165 -0.96 7.83 11.68
C ARG A 165 -1.28 8.46 10.31
N PRO A 166 -0.37 8.49 9.30
CA PRO A 166 -0.62 9.19 8.04
C PRO A 166 -1.88 8.71 7.28
N VAL A 167 -2.24 7.43 7.35
CA VAL A 167 -3.46 6.95 6.64
C VAL A 167 -4.73 7.50 7.26
N TYR A 168 -4.76 7.68 8.58
CA TYR A 168 -5.93 8.23 9.26
C TYR A 168 -6.05 9.74 9.02
N GLU A 169 -4.93 10.46 8.99
CA GLU A 169 -4.92 11.89 8.65
C GLU A 169 -5.39 12.12 7.22
N ALA A 170 -4.91 11.33 6.26
CA ALA A 170 -5.36 11.38 4.88
C ALA A 170 -6.85 11.02 4.74
N ALA A 171 -7.33 9.99 5.46
CA ALA A 171 -8.74 9.62 5.44
C ALA A 171 -9.65 10.73 6.01
N LEU A 172 -9.22 11.38 7.10
CA LEU A 172 -9.95 12.50 7.70
C LEU A 172 -9.96 13.73 6.77
N ALA A 173 -8.83 14.05 6.14
CA ALA A 173 -8.75 15.14 5.16
C ALA A 173 -9.65 14.88 3.95
N MET A 174 -9.64 13.64 3.42
CA MET A 174 -10.52 13.22 2.33
C MET A 174 -12.00 13.33 2.73
N ALA A 175 -12.37 12.88 3.93
CA ALA A 175 -13.73 12.99 4.44
C ALA A 175 -14.19 14.44 4.61
N ALA A 176 -13.28 15.36 4.98
CA ALA A 176 -13.58 16.78 5.12
C ALA A 176 -13.76 17.51 3.78
N GLY A 177 -13.13 17.00 2.71
CA GLY A 177 -13.25 17.57 1.36
C GLY A 177 -14.46 17.11 0.55
N LEU A 178 -15.23 16.12 1.05
CA LEU A 178 -16.44 15.59 0.43
C LEU A 178 -17.68 16.37 0.82
#